data_AF-A0A166H0I5-F1
#
_entry.id   AF-A0A166H0I5-F1
#
_cell.length_a   1.000
_cell.length_b   1.000
_cell.length_c   1.000
_cell.angle_alpha   90.00
_cell.angle_beta   90.00
_cell.angle_gamma   90.00
#
_symmetry.space_group_name_H-M   'P 1'
#
loop_
_entity.id
_entity.type
_entity.pdbx_description
1 polymer ?
#
loop_
_entity_poly.entity_id
_entity_poly.type
_entity_poly.pdbx_seq_one_letter_code
_entity_poly.pdbx_strand_id
1 'polypeptide(L)'
;MFSASILVLSLAISAFAAPSKRQSQSADNGSCRALQTTCAASVKADFSDVFNHKACIFGATCLTPVDGFLAAVHNDRGLSGPAPQSVNLPRVTTSVFNSISTNGKTVTQQNFIDGYYSSLDATSGPYPTDVQYVIDLFGRLQDWTAFCGVGIPFQNFADFFQYSSSVSSSNCGVTSTIIVSTAAPTSDPFPTDQDSSTTPAVTSAPAATTTIIDSSALSTAAPTSDPFPTDRDSATATPAAPAATATAV
;
A
#
# COMPACT_ATOMS: atom_id res chain seq x y z
N MET A 1 52.50 -25.17 37.03
CA MET A 1 52.62 -23.89 36.28
C MET A 1 51.78 -24.05 35.02
N PHE A 2 50.54 -23.55 35.02
CA PHE A 2 49.71 -23.51 33.82
C PHE A 2 49.25 -22.07 33.61
N SER A 3 49.71 -21.50 32.50
CA SER A 3 49.50 -20.12 32.10
C SER A 3 48.17 -20.01 31.37
N ALA A 4 47.24 -19.21 31.91
CA ALA A 4 45.94 -18.95 31.29
C ALA A 4 46.01 -17.63 30.50
N SER A 5 45.97 -17.73 29.18
CA SER A 5 45.86 -16.58 28.28
C SER A 5 44.39 -16.21 28.09
N ILE A 6 44.02 -15.01 28.53
CA ILE A 6 42.70 -14.40 28.33
C ILE A 6 42.71 -13.65 27.00
N LEU A 7 41.94 -14.13 26.04
CA LEU A 7 41.76 -13.51 24.73
C LEU A 7 40.47 -12.69 24.76
N VAL A 8 40.62 -11.37 24.85
CA VAL A 8 39.50 -10.41 24.83
C VAL A 8 39.13 -10.16 23.37
N LEU A 9 37.99 -10.69 22.93
CA LEU A 9 37.44 -10.48 21.59
C LEU A 9 36.38 -9.36 21.66
N SER A 10 36.76 -8.15 21.28
CA SER A 10 35.87 -6.99 21.19
C SER A 10 35.12 -7.00 19.85
N LEU A 11 33.86 -7.42 19.84
CA LEU A 11 32.94 -7.19 18.72
C LEU A 11 32.35 -5.78 18.81
N ALA A 12 32.75 -4.89 17.92
CA ALA A 12 32.02 -3.65 17.67
C ALA A 12 30.83 -3.96 16.74
N ILE A 13 29.61 -3.91 17.28
CA ILE A 13 28.37 -4.07 16.52
C ILE A 13 27.91 -2.67 16.07
N SER A 14 28.22 -2.29 14.83
CA SER A 14 27.61 -1.13 14.20
C SER A 14 26.20 -1.49 13.74
N ALA A 15 25.19 -1.12 14.53
CA ALA A 15 23.79 -1.31 14.17
C ALA A 15 23.33 -0.16 13.25
N PHE A 16 23.25 -0.42 11.94
CA PHE A 16 22.45 0.41 11.04
C PHE A 16 20.98 0.08 11.27
N ALA A 17 20.23 0.99 11.90
CA ALA A 17 18.80 0.87 12.09
C ALA A 17 18.08 1.07 10.74
N ALA A 18 17.88 -0.01 9.99
CA ALA A 18 16.85 -0.03 8.96
C ALA A 18 15.48 0.16 9.64
N PRO A 19 14.57 1.00 9.10
CA PRO A 19 13.23 1.16 9.65
C PRO A 19 12.58 -0.22 9.77
N SER A 20 12.28 -0.59 11.02
CA SER A 20 11.80 -1.92 11.39
C SER A 20 10.37 -2.10 10.86
N LYS A 21 10.10 -3.20 10.16
CA LYS A 21 8.76 -3.65 9.71
C LYS A 21 7.66 -3.55 10.79
N ARG A 22 8.04 -3.45 12.08
CA ARG A 22 7.13 -3.24 13.21
C ARG A 22 6.36 -1.92 13.15
N GLN A 23 6.91 -0.85 12.55
CA GLN A 23 6.22 0.43 12.48
C GLN A 23 5.05 0.41 11.49
N SER A 24 5.19 -0.29 10.37
CA SER A 24 4.09 -0.49 9.41
C SER A 24 2.95 -1.31 10.02
N GLN A 25 3.26 -2.20 10.96
CA GLN A 25 2.27 -3.06 11.59
C GLN A 25 1.40 -2.31 12.63
N SER A 26 1.95 -1.30 13.32
CA SER A 26 1.14 -0.41 14.16
C SER A 26 0.29 0.54 13.33
N ALA A 27 0.79 1.00 12.17
CA ALA A 27 0.08 1.94 11.31
C ALA A 27 -1.14 1.32 10.60
N ASP A 28 -1.08 0.01 10.30
CA ASP A 28 -2.18 -0.77 9.73
C ASP A 28 -3.44 -0.76 10.61
N ASN A 29 -3.27 -0.84 11.94
CA ASN A 29 -4.39 -0.91 12.89
C ASN A 29 -5.42 -2.02 12.56
N GLY A 30 -5.00 -3.08 11.86
CA GLY A 30 -5.86 -4.19 11.44
C GLY A 30 -6.66 -3.95 10.16
N SER A 31 -6.48 -2.82 9.47
CA SER A 31 -7.24 -2.51 8.25
C SER A 31 -6.98 -3.53 7.14
N CYS A 32 -5.76 -4.02 6.99
CA CYS A 32 -5.46 -5.07 6.02
C CYS A 32 -6.09 -6.43 6.38
N ARG A 33 -6.22 -6.75 7.67
CA ARG A 33 -6.97 -7.95 8.10
C ARG A 33 -8.47 -7.80 7.81
N ALA A 34 -9.02 -6.59 7.98
CA ALA A 34 -10.40 -6.30 7.63
C ALA A 34 -10.66 -6.51 6.13
N LEU A 35 -9.80 -5.94 5.27
CA LEU A 35 -9.87 -6.13 3.81
C LEU A 35 -9.73 -7.60 3.40
N GLN A 36 -8.82 -8.35 4.03
CA GLN A 36 -8.66 -9.79 3.80
C GLN A 36 -9.93 -10.56 4.15
N THR A 37 -10.52 -10.28 5.32
CA THR A 37 -11.73 -10.96 5.79
C THR A 37 -12.91 -10.67 4.86
N THR A 38 -13.07 -9.41 4.43
CA THR A 38 -14.09 -9.00 3.46
C THR A 38 -13.88 -9.64 2.11
N CYS A 39 -12.62 -9.74 1.67
CA CYS A 39 -12.28 -10.49 0.46
C CYS A 39 -12.72 -11.95 0.58
N ALA A 40 -12.32 -12.64 1.66
CA ALA A 40 -12.68 -14.04 1.91
C ALA A 40 -14.20 -14.28 1.90
N ALA A 41 -14.98 -13.34 2.41
CA ALA A 41 -16.44 -13.40 2.42
C ALA A 41 -17.07 -13.15 1.03
N SER A 42 -16.41 -12.41 0.14
CA SER A 42 -16.99 -11.95 -1.14
C SER A 42 -16.63 -12.85 -2.33
N VAL A 43 -15.53 -13.60 -2.26
CA VAL A 43 -15.01 -14.37 -3.40
C VAL A 43 -15.70 -15.71 -3.59
N LYS A 44 -15.82 -16.14 -4.84
CA LYS A 44 -16.28 -17.49 -5.20
C LYS A 44 -15.33 -18.57 -4.70
N ALA A 45 -15.84 -19.78 -4.50
CA ALA A 45 -15.09 -20.92 -3.99
C ALA A 45 -13.81 -21.21 -4.78
N ASP A 46 -13.84 -20.98 -6.10
CA ASP A 46 -12.75 -21.23 -7.04
C ASP A 46 -11.80 -20.02 -7.24
N PHE A 47 -12.02 -18.91 -6.54
CA PHE A 47 -11.25 -17.66 -6.68
C PHE A 47 -11.30 -17.03 -8.09
N SER A 48 -12.21 -17.48 -8.96
CA SER A 48 -12.32 -16.98 -10.34
C SER A 48 -12.66 -15.49 -10.44
N ASP A 49 -13.16 -14.90 -9.36
CA ASP A 49 -13.52 -13.49 -9.27
C ASP A 49 -12.72 -12.73 -8.20
N VAL A 50 -11.62 -13.28 -7.66
CA VAL A 50 -10.88 -12.64 -6.56
C VAL A 50 -10.46 -11.21 -6.88
N PHE A 51 -9.96 -10.97 -8.09
CA PHE A 51 -9.54 -9.64 -8.52
C PHE A 51 -10.69 -8.79 -9.12
N ASN A 52 -11.94 -9.25 -9.00
CA ASN A 52 -13.14 -8.46 -9.27
C ASN A 52 -13.70 -7.75 -8.03
N HIS A 53 -13.11 -7.97 -6.86
CA HIS A 53 -13.56 -7.36 -5.60
C HIS A 53 -12.54 -6.33 -5.10
N LYS A 54 -12.99 -5.08 -4.85
CA LYS A 54 -12.12 -4.00 -4.36
C LYS A 54 -11.38 -4.38 -3.06
N ALA A 55 -12.08 -5.01 -2.12
CA ALA A 55 -11.46 -5.46 -0.87
C ALA A 55 -10.28 -6.42 -1.10
N CYS A 56 -10.38 -7.30 -2.10
CA CYS A 56 -9.29 -8.20 -2.46
C CYS A 56 -8.12 -7.46 -3.13
N ILE A 57 -8.39 -6.49 -4.00
CA ILE A 57 -7.36 -5.65 -4.63
C ILE A 57 -6.57 -4.90 -3.55
N PHE A 58 -7.25 -4.17 -2.67
CA PHE A 58 -6.58 -3.40 -1.63
C PHE A 58 -5.94 -4.30 -0.56
N GLY A 59 -6.59 -5.40 -0.18
CA GLY A 59 -6.01 -6.39 0.73
C GLY A 59 -4.73 -7.05 0.17
N ALA A 60 -4.69 -7.37 -1.13
CA ALA A 60 -3.51 -7.94 -1.77
C ALA A 60 -2.32 -6.98 -1.80
N THR A 61 -2.56 -5.66 -1.83
CA THR A 61 -1.47 -4.67 -1.73
C THR A 61 -0.86 -4.57 -0.33
N CYS A 62 -1.64 -4.91 0.70
CA CYS A 62 -1.18 -4.95 2.08
C CYS A 62 -0.18 -6.07 2.33
N LEU A 63 -0.57 -7.28 1.92
CA LEU A 63 0.13 -8.52 2.18
C LEU A 63 0.86 -8.94 0.92
N THR A 64 2.08 -8.46 0.77
CA THR A 64 2.97 -8.85 -0.33
C THR A 64 3.84 -10.04 0.11
N PRO A 65 4.08 -11.02 -0.78
CA PRO A 65 3.60 -11.11 -2.16
C PRO A 65 2.10 -11.44 -2.25
N VAL A 66 1.48 -11.18 -3.41
CA VAL A 66 0.04 -11.39 -3.64
C VAL A 66 -0.40 -12.84 -3.39
N ASP A 67 0.46 -13.83 -3.65
CA ASP A 67 0.17 -15.24 -3.36
C ASP A 67 0.12 -15.51 -1.84
N GLY A 68 0.84 -14.73 -1.03
CA GLY A 68 0.72 -14.75 0.42
C GLY A 68 -0.64 -14.25 0.88
N PHE A 69 -1.17 -13.20 0.25
CA PHE A 69 -2.55 -12.75 0.48
C PHE A 69 -3.58 -13.81 0.08
N LEU A 70 -3.45 -14.42 -1.10
CA LEU A 70 -4.36 -15.47 -1.56
C LEU A 70 -4.36 -16.69 -0.62
N ALA A 71 -3.19 -17.07 -0.09
CA ALA A 71 -3.07 -18.11 0.91
C ALA A 71 -3.77 -17.75 2.23
N ALA A 72 -3.70 -16.48 2.65
CA ALA A 72 -4.39 -16.00 3.84
C ALA A 72 -5.92 -16.01 3.66
N VAL A 73 -6.42 -15.53 2.51
CA VAL A 73 -7.84 -15.61 2.13
C VAL A 73 -8.32 -17.06 2.06
N HIS A 74 -7.54 -17.96 1.46
CA HIS A 74 -7.85 -19.40 1.38
C HIS A 74 -7.99 -20.04 2.77
N ASN A 75 -7.08 -19.70 3.70
CA ASN A 75 -7.15 -20.17 5.08
C ASN A 75 -8.35 -19.60 5.85
N ASP A 76 -8.66 -18.31 5.68
CA ASP A 76 -9.82 -17.68 6.33
C ASP A 76 -11.15 -18.34 5.92
N ARG A 77 -11.18 -18.95 4.73
CA ARG A 77 -12.34 -19.71 4.23
C ARG A 77 -12.39 -21.16 4.70
N GLY A 78 -11.38 -21.62 5.44
CA GLY A 78 -11.29 -23.01 5.90
C GLY A 78 -11.14 -24.04 4.77
N LEU A 79 -10.64 -23.61 3.61
CA LEU A 79 -10.42 -24.49 2.47
C LEU A 79 -9.16 -25.34 2.68
N SER A 80 -9.21 -26.60 2.27
CA SER A 80 -8.08 -27.53 2.33
C SER A 80 -7.28 -27.54 1.04
N GLY A 81 -6.00 -27.92 1.12
CA GLY A 81 -5.11 -28.00 -0.04
C GLY A 81 -4.32 -26.71 -0.31
N PRO A 82 -3.57 -26.67 -1.43
CA PRO A 82 -2.78 -25.51 -1.78
C PRO A 82 -3.66 -24.35 -2.24
N ALA A 83 -3.36 -23.15 -1.78
CA ALA A 83 -4.03 -21.94 -2.25
C ALA A 83 -3.73 -21.68 -3.74
N PRO A 84 -4.70 -21.14 -4.49
CA PRO A 84 -4.49 -20.81 -5.89
C PRO A 84 -3.39 -19.75 -6.03
N GLN A 85 -2.60 -19.89 -7.09
CA GLN A 85 -1.53 -18.94 -7.42
C GLN A 85 -2.09 -17.82 -8.32
N SER A 86 -1.74 -16.57 -8.04
CA SER A 86 -2.18 -15.39 -8.78
C SER A 86 -1.99 -15.48 -10.29
N VAL A 87 -0.89 -16.09 -10.74
CA VAL A 87 -0.58 -16.32 -12.16
C VAL A 87 -1.65 -17.13 -12.89
N ASN A 88 -2.37 -18.02 -12.18
CA ASN A 88 -3.40 -18.89 -12.72
C ASN A 88 -4.82 -18.33 -12.56
N LEU A 89 -4.97 -17.14 -11.98
CA LEU A 89 -6.25 -16.50 -11.73
C LEU A 89 -6.57 -15.45 -12.80
N PRO A 90 -7.87 -15.17 -13.06
CA PRO A 90 -8.25 -14.09 -13.94
C PRO A 90 -7.71 -12.74 -13.45
N ARG A 91 -7.19 -11.93 -14.38
CA ARG A 91 -6.65 -10.61 -14.11
C ARG A 91 -7.70 -9.65 -13.54
N VAL A 92 -7.22 -8.56 -12.93
CA VAL A 92 -8.06 -7.39 -12.64
C VAL A 92 -8.80 -6.97 -13.91
N THR A 93 -10.12 -6.83 -13.82
CA THR A 93 -10.92 -6.38 -14.95
C THR A 93 -10.89 -4.86 -15.11
N THR A 94 -11.11 -4.39 -16.34
CA THR A 94 -11.23 -2.96 -16.62
C THR A 94 -12.38 -2.31 -15.85
N SER A 95 -13.44 -3.07 -15.55
CA SER A 95 -14.56 -2.59 -14.72
C SER A 95 -14.08 -2.21 -13.31
N VAL A 96 -13.36 -3.11 -12.63
CA VAL A 96 -12.79 -2.81 -11.31
C VAL A 96 -11.78 -1.68 -11.39
N PHE A 97 -10.91 -1.68 -12.39
CA PHE A 97 -9.95 -0.59 -12.59
C PHE A 97 -10.65 0.76 -12.75
N ASN A 98 -11.67 0.87 -13.60
CA ASN A 98 -12.45 2.09 -13.80
C ASN A 98 -13.24 2.49 -12.55
N SER A 99 -13.60 1.54 -11.70
CA SER A 99 -14.26 1.84 -10.41
C SER A 99 -13.32 2.43 -9.36
N ILE A 100 -12.00 2.37 -9.58
CA ILE A 100 -10.96 2.95 -8.73
C ILE A 100 -10.41 4.22 -9.40
N SER A 101 -10.18 4.19 -10.71
CA SER A 101 -9.67 5.32 -11.50
C SER A 101 -10.76 6.34 -11.79
N THR A 102 -10.55 7.61 -11.42
CA THR A 102 -11.51 8.69 -11.74
C THR A 102 -11.61 8.96 -13.25
N ASN A 103 -10.54 8.72 -14.01
CA ASN A 103 -10.48 9.03 -15.44
C ASN A 103 -10.51 7.78 -16.35
N GLY A 104 -10.59 6.58 -15.77
CA GLY A 104 -10.56 5.30 -16.49
C GLY A 104 -9.25 5.01 -17.24
N LYS A 105 -8.19 5.80 -17.02
CA LYS A 105 -6.89 5.66 -17.72
C LYS A 105 -5.79 5.18 -16.80
N THR A 106 -5.73 5.73 -15.59
CA THR A 106 -4.66 5.51 -14.63
C THR A 106 -5.20 5.51 -13.20
N VAL A 107 -4.63 4.69 -12.33
CA VAL A 107 -4.85 4.80 -10.87
C VAL A 107 -3.77 5.72 -10.30
N THR A 108 -4.18 6.88 -9.80
CA THR A 108 -3.31 7.81 -9.07
C THR A 108 -3.22 7.43 -7.59
N GLN A 109 -2.31 8.07 -6.84
CA GLN A 109 -2.22 7.90 -5.39
C GLN A 109 -3.55 8.23 -4.70
N GLN A 110 -4.18 9.35 -5.07
CA GLN A 110 -5.46 9.74 -4.48
C GLN A 110 -6.56 8.71 -4.81
N ASN A 111 -6.61 8.23 -6.05
CA ASN A 111 -7.55 7.16 -6.42
C ASN A 111 -7.36 5.89 -5.58
N PHE A 112 -6.10 5.54 -5.30
CA PHE A 112 -5.79 4.39 -4.47
C PHE A 112 -6.21 4.61 -3.00
N ILE A 113 -5.91 5.78 -2.43
CA ILE A 113 -6.33 6.16 -1.07
C ILE A 113 -7.85 6.11 -0.95
N ASP A 114 -8.56 6.80 -1.85
CA ASP A 114 -10.03 6.86 -1.84
C ASP A 114 -10.65 5.46 -1.94
N GLY A 115 -10.13 4.62 -2.84
CA GLY A 115 -10.59 3.25 -3.00
C GLY A 115 -10.31 2.36 -1.78
N TYR A 116 -9.15 2.54 -1.14
CA TYR A 116 -8.77 1.80 0.06
C TYR A 116 -9.72 2.11 1.23
N TYR A 117 -9.92 3.40 1.54
CA TYR A 117 -10.82 3.82 2.61
C TYR A 117 -12.28 3.49 2.30
N SER A 118 -12.73 3.68 1.05
CA SER A 118 -14.08 3.27 0.62
C SER A 118 -14.33 1.78 0.80
N SER A 119 -13.30 0.93 0.65
CA SER A 119 -13.44 -0.52 0.87
C SER A 119 -13.53 -0.88 2.35
N LEU A 120 -12.94 -0.08 3.25
CA LEU A 120 -13.06 -0.24 4.69
C LEU A 120 -14.36 0.34 5.25
N ASP A 121 -14.93 1.37 4.61
CA ASP A 121 -16.24 1.90 4.99
C ASP A 121 -17.32 0.82 4.93
N ALA A 122 -17.22 -0.10 3.96
CA ALA A 122 -18.12 -1.25 3.84
C ALA A 122 -18.08 -2.19 5.07
N THR A 123 -17.01 -2.14 5.87
CA THR A 123 -16.85 -2.93 7.11
C THR A 123 -16.88 -2.07 8.38
N SER A 124 -17.05 -0.76 8.26
CA SER A 124 -16.87 0.20 9.36
C SER A 124 -15.46 0.16 9.98
N GLY A 125 -14.43 -0.06 9.14
CA GLY A 125 -13.04 -0.16 9.56
C GLY A 125 -12.65 -1.55 10.08
N PRO A 126 -11.59 -1.66 10.91
CA PRO A 126 -10.72 -0.58 11.40
C PRO A 126 -9.95 0.14 10.28
N TYR A 127 -9.65 1.40 10.51
CA TYR A 127 -8.89 2.25 9.59
C TYR A 127 -7.42 2.34 10.00
N PRO A 128 -6.49 2.50 9.05
CA PRO A 128 -5.11 2.83 9.37
C PRO A 128 -5.04 4.06 10.26
N THR A 129 -4.11 4.09 11.21
CA THR A 129 -3.90 5.27 12.08
C THR A 129 -3.17 6.40 11.36
N ASP A 130 -2.59 6.13 10.20
CA ASP A 130 -1.82 7.08 9.40
C ASP A 130 -2.09 6.85 7.91
N VAL A 131 -2.41 7.93 7.17
CA VAL A 131 -2.59 7.87 5.71
C VAL A 131 -1.28 7.56 4.98
N GLN A 132 -0.13 7.90 5.58
CA GLN A 132 1.18 7.60 5.01
C GLN A 132 1.36 6.09 4.81
N TYR A 133 0.75 5.26 5.65
CA TYR A 133 0.72 3.82 5.45
C TYR A 133 0.13 3.43 4.10
N VAL A 134 -1.03 3.99 3.75
CA VAL A 134 -1.72 3.72 2.47
C VAL A 134 -0.94 4.29 1.29
N ILE A 135 -0.31 5.45 1.48
CA ILE A 135 0.62 6.03 0.50
C ILE A 135 1.78 5.07 0.22
N ASP A 136 2.39 4.49 1.27
CA ASP A 136 3.49 3.54 1.13
C ASP A 136 3.02 2.24 0.44
N LEU A 137 1.78 1.78 0.67
CA LEU A 137 1.19 0.66 -0.09
C LEU A 137 1.16 0.97 -1.59
N PHE A 138 0.68 2.17 -1.96
CA PHE A 138 0.66 2.60 -3.36
C PHE A 138 2.06 2.77 -3.94
N GLY A 139 3.00 3.30 -3.15
CA GLY A 139 4.41 3.41 -3.51
C GLY A 139 5.00 2.06 -3.92
N ARG A 140 4.69 0.97 -3.20
CA ARG A 140 5.12 -0.38 -3.60
C ARG A 140 4.55 -0.85 -4.94
N LEU A 141 3.31 -0.45 -5.25
CA LEU A 141 2.72 -0.75 -6.56
C LEU A 141 3.44 0.03 -7.66
N GLN A 142 3.72 1.31 -7.43
CA GLN A 142 4.49 2.14 -8.37
C GLN A 142 5.90 1.58 -8.58
N ASP A 143 6.58 1.20 -7.51
CA ASP A 143 7.92 0.60 -7.53
C ASP A 143 7.92 -0.69 -8.35
N TRP A 144 6.92 -1.55 -8.14
CA TRP A 144 6.87 -2.82 -8.87
C TRP A 144 6.54 -2.62 -10.35
N THR A 145 5.65 -1.69 -10.66
CA THR A 145 5.22 -1.40 -12.03
C THR A 145 6.17 -0.51 -12.80
N ALA A 146 7.17 0.10 -12.14
CA ALA A 146 8.06 1.13 -12.67
C ALA A 146 7.34 2.44 -13.10
N PHE A 147 6.23 2.79 -12.44
CA PHE A 147 5.48 4.05 -12.66
C PHE A 147 5.67 5.03 -11.50
N CYS A 148 6.90 5.48 -11.33
CA CYS A 148 7.36 6.26 -10.17
C CYS A 148 6.76 7.66 -10.16
N GLY A 149 5.99 8.00 -9.12
CA GLY A 149 5.41 9.33 -8.94
C GLY A 149 4.30 9.70 -9.96
N VAL A 150 3.87 8.75 -10.79
CA VAL A 150 2.81 8.95 -11.80
C VAL A 150 1.69 7.91 -11.65
N GLY A 151 0.55 8.16 -12.28
CA GLY A 151 -0.56 7.21 -12.27
C GLY A 151 -0.21 5.89 -12.99
N ILE A 152 -0.64 4.77 -12.43
CA ILE A 152 -0.38 3.44 -12.98
C ILE A 152 -1.45 3.10 -14.04
N PRO A 153 -1.09 2.82 -15.30
CA PRO A 153 -2.05 2.44 -16.33
C PRO A 153 -2.61 1.03 -16.10
N PHE A 154 -3.76 0.73 -16.69
CA PHE A 154 -4.50 -0.52 -16.48
C PHE A 154 -3.66 -1.79 -16.62
N GLN A 155 -2.88 -1.93 -17.69
CA GLN A 155 -2.11 -3.16 -17.94
C GLN A 155 -1.13 -3.44 -16.80
N ASN A 156 -0.34 -2.44 -16.41
CA ASN A 156 0.64 -2.56 -15.34
C ASN A 156 -0.02 -2.78 -13.97
N PHE A 157 -1.15 -2.12 -13.71
CA PHE A 157 -1.93 -2.36 -12.49
C PHE A 157 -2.42 -3.81 -12.43
N ALA A 158 -2.98 -4.33 -13.53
CA ALA A 158 -3.44 -5.71 -13.59
C ALA A 158 -2.29 -6.74 -13.56
N ASP A 159 -1.12 -6.40 -14.13
CA ASP A 159 0.08 -7.24 -14.09
C ASP A 159 0.62 -7.39 -12.67
N PHE A 160 0.58 -6.33 -11.85
CA PHE A 160 1.01 -6.42 -10.45
C PHE A 160 0.27 -7.54 -9.71
N PHE A 161 -1.06 -7.61 -9.80
CA PHE A 161 -1.84 -8.61 -9.08
C PHE A 161 -1.67 -10.03 -9.64
N GLN A 162 -1.31 -10.17 -10.91
CA GLN A 162 -1.11 -11.48 -11.52
C GLN A 162 0.32 -12.01 -11.35
N TYR A 163 1.33 -11.14 -11.40
CA TYR A 163 2.73 -11.55 -11.57
C TYR A 163 3.67 -11.11 -10.45
N SER A 164 3.28 -10.21 -9.55
CA SER A 164 4.23 -9.69 -8.53
C SER A 164 4.76 -10.75 -7.56
N SER A 165 4.08 -11.89 -7.44
CA SER A 165 4.55 -13.03 -6.64
C SER A 165 5.60 -13.90 -7.34
N SER A 166 5.65 -13.87 -8.68
CA SER A 166 6.53 -14.72 -9.49
C SER A 166 7.61 -13.94 -10.25
N VAL A 167 7.43 -12.64 -10.41
CA VAL A 167 8.34 -11.75 -11.15
C VAL A 167 8.82 -10.63 -10.23
N SER A 168 10.13 -10.46 -10.19
CA SER A 168 10.78 -9.32 -9.52
C SER A 168 10.69 -8.08 -10.42
N SER A 169 10.45 -6.92 -9.83
CA SER A 169 10.36 -5.66 -10.56
C SER A 169 11.70 -4.98 -10.77
N SER A 170 11.80 -4.22 -11.86
CA SER A 170 12.76 -3.13 -12.00
C SER A 170 12.27 -1.96 -11.15
N ASN A 171 12.73 -1.92 -9.89
CA ASN A 171 12.37 -0.91 -8.90
C ASN A 171 12.52 0.51 -9.45
N CYS A 172 11.81 1.47 -8.85
CA CYS A 172 11.84 2.91 -9.17
C CYS A 172 13.16 3.63 -8.90
N GLY A 173 14.30 2.94 -9.08
CA GLY A 173 15.62 3.55 -9.05
C GLY A 173 15.84 4.31 -7.74
N VAL A 174 15.52 3.70 -6.60
CA VAL A 174 16.28 4.03 -5.40
C VAL A 174 17.71 3.61 -5.68
N THR A 175 18.45 4.51 -6.33
CA THR A 175 19.89 4.58 -6.19
C THR A 175 20.06 4.69 -4.69
N SER A 176 20.37 3.57 -4.05
CA SER A 176 20.88 3.61 -2.69
C SER A 176 22.16 4.42 -2.82
N THR A 177 22.06 5.73 -2.60
CA THR A 177 23.22 6.58 -2.43
C THR A 177 23.88 6.03 -1.19
N ILE A 178 24.80 5.07 -1.39
CA ILE A 178 25.74 4.68 -0.37
C ILE A 178 26.54 5.97 -0.15
N ILE A 179 26.15 6.73 0.87
CA ILE A 179 27.00 7.79 1.38
C ILE A 179 28.15 7.02 2.01
N VAL A 180 29.19 6.74 1.22
CA VAL A 180 30.47 6.28 1.73
C VAL A 180 30.98 7.45 2.55
N SER A 181 30.69 7.41 3.85
CA SER A 181 31.30 8.31 4.82
C SER A 181 32.78 7.95 4.83
N THR A 182 33.53 8.63 3.96
CA THR A 182 34.99 8.63 3.97
C THR A 182 35.37 9.38 5.23
N ALA A 183 35.60 8.62 6.31
CA ALA A 183 36.20 9.16 7.52
C ALA A 183 37.51 9.84 7.13
N ALA A 184 37.58 11.15 7.33
CA ALA A 184 38.80 11.91 7.11
C ALA A 184 39.91 11.34 8.01
N PRO A 185 41.13 11.11 7.50
CA PRO A 185 42.25 10.71 8.34
C PRO A 185 42.64 11.87 9.25
N THR A 186 42.35 11.76 10.54
CA THR A 186 42.89 12.65 11.57
C THR A 186 44.35 12.33 11.79
N SER A 187 45.23 13.06 11.12
CA SER A 187 46.63 13.19 11.48
C SER A 187 46.81 14.47 12.29
N ASP A 188 46.70 14.37 13.61
CA ASP A 188 47.19 15.39 14.54
C ASP A 188 48.64 15.07 14.92
N PRO A 189 49.52 16.08 14.83
CA PRO A 189 50.50 16.31 15.88
C PRO A 189 50.32 17.72 16.48
N PHE A 190 50.10 17.76 17.79
CA PHE A 190 50.21 18.94 18.66
C PHE A 190 51.50 19.75 18.38
N PRO A 191 51.45 21.10 18.43
CA PRO A 191 51.71 21.78 19.71
C PRO A 191 50.96 23.11 20.00
N THR A 192 50.75 23.31 21.29
CA THR A 192 50.76 24.50 22.18
C THR A 192 50.37 25.92 21.71
N ASP A 193 49.57 26.53 22.60
CA ASP A 193 49.53 27.92 23.11
C ASP A 193 48.49 28.95 22.59
N GLN A 194 47.80 29.50 23.62
CA GLN A 194 47.18 30.83 23.87
C GLN A 194 47.05 31.80 22.68
N ASP A 195 45.94 32.51 22.47
CA ASP A 195 45.33 33.51 23.35
C ASP A 195 43.96 33.98 22.79
N SER A 196 43.23 34.65 23.67
CA SER A 196 41.98 35.41 23.63
C SER A 196 41.51 36.10 22.33
N SER A 197 40.17 36.22 22.25
CA SER A 197 39.38 37.39 21.81
C SER A 197 38.50 37.23 20.57
N THR A 198 37.19 37.49 20.76
CA THR A 198 36.18 38.04 19.81
C THR A 198 35.90 37.22 18.53
N THR A 199 34.69 36.89 18.06
CA THR A 199 33.33 37.49 18.04
C THR A 199 32.40 36.42 17.38
N PRO A 200 31.05 36.55 17.38
CA PRO A 200 30.18 35.54 16.78
C PRO A 200 30.10 35.68 15.26
N ALA A 201 30.51 34.64 14.52
CA ALA A 201 30.26 34.53 13.08
C ALA A 201 29.04 33.64 12.84
N VAL A 202 27.91 34.29 12.56
CA VAL A 202 26.73 33.68 11.94
C VAL A 202 27.12 33.38 10.49
N THR A 203 27.31 32.09 10.15
CA THR A 203 27.45 31.67 8.75
C THR A 203 26.14 31.07 8.27
N SER A 204 25.51 31.86 7.41
CA SER A 204 24.31 31.60 6.65
C SER A 204 24.42 30.29 5.86
N ALA A 205 23.51 29.36 6.12
CA ALA A 205 23.25 28.25 5.22
C ALA A 205 22.59 28.77 3.93
N PRO A 206 22.94 28.26 2.73
CA PRO A 206 22.23 28.63 1.51
C PRO A 206 20.79 28.10 1.57
N ALA A 207 19.86 29.03 1.46
CA ALA A 207 18.43 28.77 1.37
C ALA A 207 18.14 27.91 0.12
N ALA A 208 17.52 26.75 0.33
CA ALA A 208 16.87 26.03 -0.73
C ALA A 208 15.68 26.86 -1.23
N THR A 209 15.80 27.41 -2.43
CA THR A 209 14.70 28.06 -3.16
C THR A 209 13.63 27.01 -3.44
N THR A 210 12.61 26.97 -2.58
CA THR A 210 11.38 26.22 -2.85
C THR A 210 10.50 27.11 -3.71
N THR A 211 10.36 26.77 -4.99
CA THR A 211 9.38 27.38 -5.87
C THR A 211 7.99 26.91 -5.43
N ILE A 212 7.31 27.75 -4.64
CA ILE A 212 5.89 27.58 -4.35
C ILE A 212 5.15 27.95 -5.63
N ILE A 213 4.56 26.95 -6.30
CA ILE A 213 3.57 27.19 -7.35
C ILE A 213 2.27 27.54 -6.62
N ASP A 214 1.95 28.82 -6.66
CA ASP A 214 0.68 29.40 -6.26
C ASP A 214 -0.40 28.97 -7.27
N SER A 215 -1.24 28.02 -6.86
CA SER A 215 -2.46 27.62 -7.60
C SER A 215 -3.67 28.33 -7.02
N SER A 216 -3.64 29.66 -6.97
CA SER A 216 -4.80 30.50 -6.70
C SER A 216 -5.51 30.88 -8.01
N ALA A 217 -6.31 29.94 -8.55
CA ALA A 217 -7.43 30.28 -9.44
C ALA A 217 -8.29 29.03 -9.68
N LEU A 218 -9.25 28.75 -8.79
CA LEU A 218 -10.46 28.08 -9.24
C LEU A 218 -11.69 28.87 -8.79
N SER A 219 -12.25 29.51 -9.80
CA SER A 219 -13.45 30.32 -9.80
C SER A 219 -14.65 29.57 -9.21
N THR A 220 -15.37 30.32 -8.40
CA THR A 220 -16.75 30.16 -7.96
C THR A 220 -17.68 29.68 -9.08
N ALA A 221 -18.35 28.56 -8.88
CA ALA A 221 -19.63 28.25 -9.50
C ALA A 221 -20.44 27.37 -8.55
N ALA A 222 -21.45 27.95 -7.94
CA ALA A 222 -22.46 27.26 -7.15
C ALA A 222 -23.27 26.30 -8.05
N PRO A 223 -23.57 25.07 -7.61
CA PRO A 223 -24.57 24.26 -8.30
C PRO A 223 -25.96 24.80 -7.97
N THR A 224 -26.61 25.35 -8.99
CA THR A 224 -28.07 25.54 -9.03
C THR A 224 -28.74 24.20 -8.82
N SER A 225 -29.45 24.10 -7.69
CA SER A 225 -30.41 23.06 -7.38
C SER A 225 -31.59 23.14 -8.36
N ASP A 226 -31.63 22.23 -9.34
CA ASP A 226 -32.86 21.94 -10.09
C ASP A 226 -33.51 20.64 -9.56
N PRO A 227 -34.86 20.62 -9.49
CA PRO A 227 -35.62 19.58 -8.82
C PRO A 227 -35.70 18.29 -9.64
N PHE A 228 -35.41 17.17 -8.98
CA PHE A 228 -35.71 15.83 -9.49
C PHE A 228 -37.22 15.64 -9.64
N PRO A 229 -37.71 15.14 -10.80
CA PRO A 229 -39.05 14.57 -10.88
C PRO A 229 -39.06 13.21 -10.17
N THR A 230 -39.83 13.13 -9.08
CA THR A 230 -40.32 11.88 -8.51
C THR A 230 -41.28 11.23 -9.50
N ASP A 231 -40.82 10.19 -10.20
CA ASP A 231 -41.67 9.12 -10.71
C ASP A 231 -40.81 7.91 -11.04
N ARG A 232 -40.84 6.91 -10.15
CA ARG A 232 -40.68 5.52 -10.59
C ARG A 232 -41.36 4.55 -9.64
N ASP A 233 -42.33 3.88 -10.22
CA ASP A 233 -43.25 2.93 -9.64
C ASP A 233 -42.56 1.82 -8.83
N SER A 234 -43.03 1.67 -7.59
CA SER A 234 -42.87 0.46 -6.79
C SER A 234 -43.80 -0.64 -7.32
N ALA A 235 -43.28 -1.50 -8.20
CA ALA A 235 -43.91 -2.78 -8.50
C ALA A 235 -43.48 -3.82 -7.45
N THR A 236 -44.29 -3.98 -6.42
CA THR A 236 -44.21 -5.06 -5.44
C THR A 236 -44.53 -6.38 -6.13
N ALA A 237 -43.50 -7.18 -6.42
CA ALA A 237 -43.68 -8.56 -6.87
C ALA A 237 -43.86 -9.48 -5.66
N THR A 238 -45.10 -9.94 -5.47
CA THR A 238 -45.50 -11.00 -4.53
C THR A 238 -44.80 -12.33 -4.88
N PRO A 239 -44.10 -12.99 -3.94
CA PRO A 239 -43.62 -14.36 -4.17
C PRO A 239 -44.80 -15.34 -4.10
N ALA A 240 -44.98 -16.11 -5.18
CA ALA A 240 -45.91 -17.23 -5.24
C ALA A 240 -45.43 -18.39 -4.35
N ALA A 241 -46.33 -18.90 -3.51
CA ALA A 241 -46.10 -20.06 -2.65
C ALA A 241 -45.93 -21.35 -3.48
N PRO A 242 -45.04 -22.29 -3.08
CA PRO A 242 -44.94 -23.59 -3.74
C PRO A 242 -46.13 -24.49 -3.37
N ALA A 243 -46.74 -25.08 -4.40
CA ALA A 243 -47.80 -26.07 -4.28
C ALA A 243 -47.28 -27.35 -3.63
N ALA A 244 -47.91 -27.77 -2.54
CA ALA A 244 -47.71 -29.07 -1.91
C ALA A 244 -48.33 -30.16 -2.79
N THR A 245 -47.51 -31.10 -3.28
CA THR A 245 -47.98 -32.34 -3.90
C THR A 245 -48.26 -33.37 -2.81
N ALA A 246 -49.52 -33.69 -2.59
CA ALA A 246 -49.94 -34.82 -1.75
C ALA A 246 -49.85 -36.12 -2.56
N THR A 247 -49.00 -37.04 -2.12
CA THR A 247 -48.97 -38.43 -2.59
C THR A 247 -49.93 -39.25 -1.73
N ALA A 248 -50.95 -39.83 -2.35
CA ALA A 248 -51.82 -40.81 -1.73
C ALA A 248 -51.17 -42.20 -1.75
N VAL A 249 -51.19 -42.87 -0.59
CA VAL A 249 -51.13 -44.34 -0.44
C VAL A 249 -52.22 -44.72 0.54
#